data_AF-A0A527GHT5-F1
#
_entry.id   AF-A0A527GHT5-F1
#
_cell.length_a   1.000
_cell.length_b   1.000
_cell.length_c   1.000
_cell.angle_alpha   90.00
_cell.angle_beta   90.00
_cell.angle_gamma   90.00
#
_symmetry.space_group_name_H-M   'P 1'
#
loop_
_entity.id
_entity.type
_entity.pdbx_description
1 polymer ?
#
loop_
_entity_poly.entity_id
_entity_poly.type
_entity_poly.pdbx_seq_one_letter_code
_entity_poly.pdbx_strand_id
1 'polypeptide(L)'
;ILKRGTMLDATLINAVSAPPTDERPSKDADARITARQGKGGITFGYKAHVGVDEGSGLIRTVITTPANVNDTVPADDLIRGDEKA
;
A
#
# COMPACT_ATOMS: atom_id res chain seq x y z
N ILE A 1 -10.13 -26.99 7.43
CA ILE A 1 -9.13 -26.04 6.85
C ILE A 1 -8.94 -24.99 7.91
N LEU A 2 -7.82 -25.03 8.64
CA LEU A 2 -7.48 -24.05 9.66
C LEU A 2 -7.13 -22.74 8.94
N LYS A 3 -7.86 -21.66 9.20
CA LYS A 3 -7.47 -20.31 8.77
C LYS A 3 -6.86 -19.63 9.98
N ARG A 4 -5.55 -19.46 10.00
CA ARG A 4 -4.87 -18.60 10.98
C ARG A 4 -4.39 -17.38 10.24
N GLY A 5 -4.75 -16.20 10.76
CA GLY A 5 -4.12 -14.90 10.49
C GLY A 5 -4.26 -14.31 9.07
N THR A 6 -4.24 -12.97 9.03
CA THR A 6 -3.98 -12.19 7.82
C THR A 6 -2.60 -11.56 7.96
N MET A 7 -1.69 -11.85 7.04
CA MET A 7 -0.42 -11.14 6.92
C MET A 7 -0.66 -9.87 6.10
N LEU A 8 -0.15 -8.75 6.58
CA LEU A 8 -0.22 -7.47 5.90
C LEU A 8 1.13 -7.13 5.28
N ASP A 9 1.13 -6.82 3.99
CA ASP A 9 2.30 -6.26 3.30
C ASP A 9 1.95 -4.93 2.66
N ALA A 10 2.96 -4.07 2.48
CA ALA A 10 2.81 -2.79 1.82
C ALA A 10 4.01 -2.49 0.91
N THR A 11 3.72 -2.26 -0.36
CA THR A 11 4.73 -1.96 -1.38
C THR A 11 4.47 -0.62 -2.04
N LEU A 12 5.53 0.17 -2.24
CA LEU A 12 5.49 1.43 -2.97
C LEU A 12 5.55 1.18 -4.48
N ILE A 13 4.70 1.91 -5.21
CA ILE A 13 4.61 1.85 -6.67
C ILE A 13 4.86 3.26 -7.20
N ASN A 14 5.84 3.40 -8.09
CA ASN A 14 6.13 4.68 -8.72
C ASN A 14 5.00 5.06 -9.69
N ALA A 15 4.57 6.32 -9.64
CA ALA A 15 3.77 6.88 -10.70
C ALA A 15 4.61 7.01 -11.98
N VAL A 16 3.95 6.88 -13.13
CA VAL A 16 4.60 7.11 -14.44
C VAL A 16 4.83 8.61 -14.68
N SER A 17 4.02 9.46 -14.05
CA SER A 17 4.17 10.91 -14.12
C SER A 17 5.29 11.41 -13.21
N ALA A 18 5.87 12.55 -13.58
CA ALA A 18 6.80 13.26 -12.71
C ALA A 18 6.07 13.88 -11.50
N PRO A 19 6.74 14.01 -10.35
CA PRO A 19 6.24 14.81 -9.24
C PRO A 19 5.94 16.26 -9.67
N PRO A 20 5.03 16.97 -9.00
CA PRO A 20 4.78 18.38 -9.28
C PRO A 20 6.00 19.24 -8.92
N THR A 21 6.17 20.34 -9.64
CA THR A 21 7.08 21.46 -9.31
C THR A 21 6.27 22.76 -9.28
N ASP A 22 6.87 23.86 -8.81
CA ASP A 22 6.20 25.17 -8.72
C ASP A 22 5.68 25.66 -10.09
N GLU A 23 6.36 25.31 -11.18
CA GLU A 23 6.01 25.73 -12.54
C GLU A 23 5.14 24.70 -13.29
N ARG A 24 5.12 23.45 -12.82
CA ARG A 24 4.49 22.34 -13.54
C ARG A 24 3.75 21.40 -12.59
N PRO A 25 2.41 21.32 -12.68
CA PRO A 25 1.66 20.31 -11.95
C PRO A 25 1.97 18.90 -12.48
N SER A 26 1.83 17.91 -11.61
CA SER A 26 1.86 16.51 -12.06
C SER A 26 0.63 16.20 -12.92
N LYS A 27 0.79 15.27 -13.86
CA LYS A 27 -0.33 14.68 -14.62
C LYS A 27 -1.13 13.68 -13.79
N ASP A 28 -0.59 13.24 -12.66
CA ASP A 28 -1.27 12.39 -11.71
C ASP A 28 -1.55 13.20 -10.44
N ALA A 29 -2.83 13.56 -10.28
CA ALA A 29 -3.28 14.41 -9.18
C ALA A 29 -3.42 13.65 -7.85
N ASP A 30 -3.39 12.31 -7.88
CA ASP A 30 -3.63 11.46 -6.70
C ASP A 30 -2.33 10.92 -6.13
N ALA A 31 -1.30 10.72 -6.97
CA ALA A 31 0.03 10.33 -6.53
C ALA A 31 0.64 11.33 -5.53
N ARG A 32 1.38 10.81 -4.54
CA ARG A 32 2.05 11.63 -3.51
C ARG A 32 3.50 11.21 -3.33
N ILE A 33 4.31 12.14 -2.84
CA ILE A 33 5.71 11.89 -2.48
C ILE A 33 5.74 11.24 -1.09
N THR A 34 6.56 10.20 -0.94
CA THR A 34 6.85 9.58 0.35
C THR A 34 8.32 9.17 0.41
N ALA A 35 8.82 8.96 1.63
CA ALA A 35 10.13 8.40 1.88
C ALA A 35 9.98 7.20 2.81
N ARG A 36 10.62 6.08 2.47
CA ARG A 36 10.58 4.89 3.32
C ARG A 36 11.56 5.08 4.49
N GLN A 37 11.06 4.98 5.71
CA GLN A 37 11.91 5.06 6.90
C GLN A 37 12.99 3.98 6.86
N GLY A 38 14.23 4.37 7.19
CA GLY A 38 15.39 3.47 7.18
C GLY A 38 15.92 3.07 5.80
N LYS A 39 15.34 3.57 4.69
CA LYS A 39 15.84 3.34 3.32
C LYS A 39 16.03 4.67 2.61
N GLY A 40 17.16 4.83 1.92
CA GLY A 40 17.43 6.05 1.15
C GLY A 40 16.49 6.21 -0.05
N GLY A 41 16.14 7.46 -0.36
CA GLY A 41 15.38 7.84 -1.55
C GLY A 41 13.94 8.30 -1.27
N ILE A 42 13.33 8.87 -2.29
CA ILE A 42 11.92 9.30 -2.31
C ILE A 42 11.17 8.57 -3.43
N THR A 43 9.91 8.29 -3.20
CA THR A 43 8.99 7.70 -4.18
C THR A 43 7.84 8.66 -4.39
N PHE A 44 7.55 8.99 -5.64
CA PHE A 44 6.30 9.65 -6.02
C PHE A 44 5.39 8.61 -6.64
N GLY A 45 4.20 8.43 -6.06
CA GLY A 45 3.24 7.47 -6.57
C GLY A 45 2.25 7.00 -5.52
N TYR A 46 2.16 5.69 -5.41
CA TYR A 46 1.14 4.98 -4.64
C TYR A 46 1.75 3.98 -3.67
N LYS A 47 0.89 3.46 -2.81
CA LYS A 47 1.17 2.30 -1.98
C LYS A 47 0.08 1.27 -2.21
N ALA A 48 0.48 0.03 -2.45
CA ALA A 48 -0.40 -1.12 -2.48
C ALA A 48 -0.30 -1.84 -1.15
N HIS A 49 -1.41 -1.91 -0.42
CA HIS A 49 -1.57 -2.64 0.82
C HIS A 49 -2.24 -3.97 0.51
N VAL A 50 -1.64 -5.06 0.95
CA VAL A 50 -2.03 -6.42 0.56
C VAL A 50 -2.33 -7.23 1.81
N GLY A 51 -3.55 -7.76 1.87
CA GLY A 51 -3.95 -8.76 2.86
C GLY A 51 -3.76 -10.16 2.29
N VAL A 52 -2.90 -10.95 2.94
CA VAL A 52 -2.55 -12.31 2.53
C VAL A 52 -3.00 -13.30 3.60
N ASP A 53 -3.61 -14.41 3.18
CA ASP A 53 -3.89 -15.51 4.10
C ASP A 53 -2.60 -16.17 4.56
N GLU A 54 -2.34 -16.21 5.87
CA GLU A 54 -1.09 -16.75 6.40
C GLU A 54 -0.92 -18.24 6.08
N GLY A 55 -2.01 -19.01 6.09
CA GLY A 55 -1.97 -20.46 5.87
C GLY A 55 -1.70 -20.88 4.43
N SER A 56 -2.35 -20.22 3.47
CA SER A 56 -2.26 -20.57 2.04
C SER A 56 -1.34 -19.67 1.22
N GLY A 57 -0.97 -18.50 1.73
CA GLY A 57 -0.24 -17.48 0.98
C GLY A 57 -1.08 -16.77 -0.10
N LEU A 58 -2.39 -17.01 -0.15
CA LEU A 58 -3.27 -16.38 -1.14
C LEU A 58 -3.54 -14.91 -0.79
N ILE A 59 -3.40 -14.05 -1.79
CA ILE A 59 -3.84 -12.66 -1.70
C ILE A 59 -5.37 -12.62 -1.61
N ARG A 60 -5.90 -12.04 -0.53
CA ARG A 60 -7.34 -11.89 -0.29
C ARG A 60 -7.86 -10.50 -0.59
N THR A 61 -7.01 -9.49 -0.40
CA THR A 61 -7.39 -8.08 -0.56
C THR A 61 -6.18 -7.29 -1.04
N VAL A 62 -6.45 -6.32 -1.93
CA VAL A 62 -5.49 -5.28 -2.30
C VAL A 62 -6.19 -3.94 -2.23
N ILE A 63 -5.61 -3.00 -1.52
CA ILE A 63 -6.07 -1.60 -1.45
C ILE A 63 -4.92 -0.73 -1.93
N THR A 64 -5.21 0.19 -2.85
CA THR A 64 -4.24 1.18 -3.31
C THR A 64 -4.57 2.56 -2.74
N THR A 65 -3.54 3.25 -2.26
CA THR A 65 -3.65 4.61 -1.73
C THR A 65 -2.52 5.47 -2.30
N PRO A 66 -2.59 6.80 -2.20
CA PRO A 66 -1.42 7.65 -2.39
C PRO A 66 -0.25 7.20 -1.49
N ALA A 67 1.00 7.41 -1.95
CA ALA A 67 2.17 6.82 -1.30
C ALA A 67 2.43 7.30 0.15
N ASN A 68 1.89 8.45 0.53
CA ASN A 68 2.07 9.06 1.84
C ASN A 68 1.09 8.56 2.91
N VAL A 69 0.13 7.70 2.56
CA VAL A 69 -0.80 7.11 3.53
C VAL A 69 -0.08 6.06 4.37
N ASN A 70 -0.27 6.11 5.69
CA ASN A 70 0.30 5.16 6.64
C ASN A 70 -0.41 3.79 6.54
N ASP A 71 0.34 2.71 6.71
CA ASP A 71 -0.12 1.34 6.54
C ASP A 71 -1.17 0.93 7.60
N THR A 72 -1.19 1.61 8.75
CA THR A 72 -2.23 1.40 9.78
C THR A 72 -3.59 1.93 9.37
N VAL A 73 -3.67 2.87 8.41
CA VAL A 73 -4.93 3.49 8.00
C VAL A 73 -5.85 2.49 7.29
N PRO A 74 -5.41 1.72 6.28
CA PRO A 74 -6.24 0.72 5.63
C PRO A 74 -6.21 -0.66 6.32
N ALA A 75 -5.52 -0.82 7.45
CA ALA A 75 -5.25 -2.13 8.03
C ALA A 75 -6.51 -2.96 8.31
N ASP A 76 -7.55 -2.34 8.87
CA ASP A 76 -8.81 -3.03 9.19
C ASP A 76 -9.55 -3.49 7.92
N ASP A 77 -9.45 -2.72 6.83
CA ASP A 77 -10.10 -3.03 5.54
C ASP A 77 -9.42 -4.20 4.81
N LEU A 78 -8.19 -4.57 5.21
CA LEU A 78 -7.44 -5.69 4.64
C LEU A 78 -7.83 -7.04 5.26
N ILE A 79 -8.48 -7.02 6.43
CA ILE A 79 -8.92 -8.20 7.18
C ILE A 79 -10.37 -8.54 6.76
N ARG A 80 -10.65 -9.81 6.47
CA ARG A 80 -11.97 -10.27 6.01
C ARG A 80 -12.88 -10.78 7.13
N GLY A 81 -12.33 -11.02 8.32
CA GLY A 81 -13.03 -11.52 9.49
C GLY A 81 -13.29 -13.03 9.48
N ASP A 82 -13.00 -13.71 8.38
CA ASP A 82 -13.14 -15.16 8.22
C ASP A 82 -11.83 -15.91 8.53
N GLU A 83 -10.82 -15.21 9.04
CA GLU A 83 -9.55 -15.74 9.52
C GLU A 83 -9.65 -16.34 10.93
N LYS A 84 -10.87 -16.52 11.45
CA LYS A 84 -11.13 -17.16 12.74
C LYS A 84 -11.10 -18.68 12.62
N ALA A 85 -10.03 -19.26 13.17
CA ALA A 85 -9.82 -20.62 13.69
C ALA A 85 -10.41 -21.80 12.88
#